data_AF-A0AAE6QI33-F1
#
_entry.id   AF-A0AAE6QI33-F1
#
_cell.length_a   1.000
_cell.length_b   1.000
_cell.length_c   1.000
_cell.angle_alpha   90.00
_cell.angle_beta   90.00
_cell.angle_gamma   90.00
#
_symmetry.space_group_name_H-M   'P 1'
#
loop_
_entity.id
_entity.type
_entity.pdbx_description
1 polymer ?
#
loop_
_entity_poly.entity_id
_entity_poly.type
_entity_poly.pdbx_seq_one_letter_code
_entity_poly.pdbx_strand_id
1 'polypeptide(L)'
;MVDYGFSAVNGASSVIIGSKYKVLVFSERGQFSITSRYTDKEGFGSVVFARPILTQEPPQIFVRHISGSHPSLGIYTTMSGGPGNWTGFLVTSAVRLGSSLQNYSMEYVACKFADQPSPEVYGMNIRDDARRIVFSSADKIVRYSKFAKNWTLQKGDMVDIYNSNLTIDADDFVCISSIDRGVMWFADGVQFAGLTLLSNSVPVLQINAQIAGGGYWYYQGMNETCFAIPVCKFPASRYYN
;
A
#
# COMPACT_ATOMS: atom_id res chain seq x y z
N MET A 1 12.28 28.04 2.81
CA MET A 1 12.25 27.00 3.86
C MET A 1 13.53 26.21 3.72
N VAL A 2 14.41 26.25 4.72
CA VAL A 2 15.83 25.88 4.61
C VAL A 2 16.02 24.43 5.07
N ASP A 3 16.80 23.65 4.31
CA ASP A 3 17.23 22.30 4.68
C ASP A 3 18.43 22.43 5.63
N TYR A 4 18.39 21.80 6.80
CA TYR A 4 19.46 21.89 7.80
C TYR A 4 19.91 20.48 8.21
N GLY A 5 21.23 20.26 8.31
CA GLY A 5 21.79 19.03 8.87
C GLY A 5 22.31 18.04 7.83
N PHE A 6 21.99 16.76 7.99
CA PHE A 6 22.51 15.68 7.16
C PHE A 6 21.66 15.50 5.89
N SER A 7 22.32 15.38 4.74
CA SER A 7 21.71 14.93 3.48
C SER A 7 22.59 13.87 2.84
N ALA A 8 22.00 12.73 2.47
CA ALA A 8 22.65 11.73 1.65
C ALA A 8 22.04 11.77 0.25
N VAL A 9 22.88 11.91 -0.78
CA VAL A 9 22.47 11.88 -2.19
C VAL A 9 22.98 10.62 -2.87
N ASN A 10 22.24 10.09 -3.84
CA ASN A 10 22.76 9.02 -4.71
C ASN A 10 23.72 9.58 -5.78
N GLY A 11 24.33 8.70 -6.57
CA GLY A 11 25.20 9.09 -7.69
C GLY A 11 24.50 9.87 -8.81
N ALA A 12 23.16 9.99 -8.76
CA ALA A 12 22.34 10.82 -9.64
C ALA A 12 21.82 12.09 -8.94
N SER A 13 22.44 12.49 -7.83
CA SER A 13 22.14 13.69 -7.04
C SER A 13 20.73 13.78 -6.47
N SER A 14 20.00 12.65 -6.37
CA SER A 14 18.71 12.59 -5.70
C SER A 14 18.91 12.40 -4.19
N VAL A 15 18.28 13.25 -3.38
CA VAL A 15 18.31 13.13 -1.91
C VAL A 15 17.59 11.87 -1.47
N ILE A 16 18.30 11.00 -0.75
CA ILE A 16 17.82 9.72 -0.23
C ILE A 16 17.37 9.86 1.22
N ILE A 17 18.12 10.62 2.02
CA ILE A 17 17.86 10.85 3.45
C ILE A 17 18.13 12.31 3.73
N GLY A 18 17.22 12.99 4.42
CA GLY A 18 17.44 14.36 4.90
C GLY A 18 16.44 14.77 5.97
N SER A 19 16.57 15.99 6.49
CA SER A 19 15.63 16.58 7.46
C SER A 19 14.21 16.72 6.92
N LYS A 20 14.06 16.81 5.60
CA LYS A 20 12.78 17.02 4.91
C LYS A 20 12.19 15.74 4.29
N TYR A 21 13.04 14.86 3.79
CA TYR A 21 12.62 13.66 3.06
C TYR A 21 12.67 12.44 3.97
N LYS A 22 11.50 12.00 4.42
CA LYS A 22 11.35 10.79 5.23
C LYS A 22 11.51 9.54 4.35
N VAL A 23 12.17 8.53 4.88
CA VAL A 23 12.29 7.22 4.23
C VAL A 23 11.29 6.24 4.80
N LEU A 24 10.69 5.43 3.94
CA LEU A 24 9.79 4.38 4.36
C LEU A 24 10.60 3.23 4.97
N VAL A 25 10.21 2.78 6.16
CA VAL A 25 10.87 1.75 6.94
C VAL A 25 9.89 0.63 7.31
N PHE A 26 10.40 -0.58 7.45
CA PHE A 26 9.63 -1.73 7.89
C PHE A 26 9.18 -1.57 9.34
N SER A 27 7.92 -1.91 9.63
CA SER A 27 7.37 -1.93 10.99
C SER A 27 7.18 -3.36 11.46
N GLU A 28 6.35 -4.13 10.75
CA GLU A 28 6.04 -5.51 11.08
C GLU A 28 5.53 -6.27 9.86
N ARG A 29 5.50 -7.60 9.97
CA ARG A 29 4.84 -8.50 9.01
C ARG A 29 3.99 -9.52 9.73
N GLY A 30 2.99 -10.04 9.01
CA GLY A 30 2.15 -11.13 9.50
C GLY A 30 1.29 -11.72 8.41
N GLN A 31 0.41 -12.64 8.79
CA GLN A 31 -0.59 -13.23 7.91
C GLN A 31 -1.98 -12.88 8.40
N PHE A 32 -2.92 -12.77 7.47
CA PHE A 32 -4.34 -12.61 7.79
C PHE A 32 -5.17 -13.39 6.79
N SER A 33 -6.42 -13.66 7.18
CA SER A 33 -7.38 -14.32 6.31
C SER A 33 -8.49 -13.36 5.92
N ILE A 34 -8.93 -13.47 4.68
CA ILE A 34 -10.20 -12.90 4.22
C ILE A 34 -11.17 -14.06 4.16
N THR A 35 -12.36 -13.89 4.72
CA THR A 35 -13.41 -14.93 4.72
C THR A 35 -14.76 -14.33 4.34
N SER A 36 -15.54 -15.05 3.53
CA SER A 36 -16.96 -14.74 3.30
C SER A 36 -17.85 -15.85 3.82
N ARG A 37 -19.05 -15.48 4.27
CA ARG A 37 -20.09 -16.44 4.70
C ARG A 37 -20.88 -17.01 3.52
N TYR A 38 -21.01 -16.24 2.46
CA TYR A 38 -21.79 -16.58 1.27
C TYR A 38 -20.95 -16.36 0.01
N THR A 39 -21.33 -17.04 -1.07
CA THR A 39 -20.62 -17.00 -2.37
C THR A 39 -20.95 -15.75 -3.17
N ASP A 40 -22.05 -15.08 -2.83
CA ASP A 40 -22.60 -13.87 -3.47
C ASP A 40 -22.44 -12.61 -2.61
N LYS A 41 -21.62 -12.66 -1.56
CA LYS A 41 -21.36 -11.53 -0.65
C LYS A 41 -19.88 -11.28 -0.46
N GLU A 42 -19.56 -10.08 0.02
CA GLU A 42 -18.19 -9.66 0.34
C GLU A 42 -17.52 -10.59 1.35
N GLY A 43 -16.20 -10.68 1.24
CA GLY A 43 -15.35 -11.24 2.29
C GLY A 43 -14.77 -10.13 3.15
N PHE A 44 -14.42 -10.47 4.39
CA PHE A 44 -13.79 -9.54 5.32
C PHE A 44 -12.52 -10.14 5.90
N GLY A 45 -11.50 -9.29 6.05
CA GLY A 45 -10.28 -9.58 6.78
C GLY A 45 -9.83 -8.34 7.55
N SER A 46 -9.10 -8.52 8.64
CA SER A 46 -8.55 -7.42 9.42
C SER A 46 -7.24 -7.79 10.07
N VAL A 47 -6.45 -6.76 10.35
CA VAL A 47 -5.17 -6.86 11.07
C VAL A 47 -5.15 -5.77 12.13
N VAL A 48 -4.75 -6.15 13.34
CA VAL A 48 -4.38 -5.23 14.41
C VAL A 48 -2.86 -5.24 14.53
N PHE A 49 -2.26 -4.06 14.49
CA PHE A 49 -0.81 -3.92 14.61
C PHE A 49 -0.32 -4.32 15.99
N ALA A 50 0.87 -4.91 16.08
CA ALA A 50 1.45 -5.34 17.37
C ALA A 50 1.62 -4.16 18.35
N ARG A 51 1.86 -2.96 17.80
CA ARG A 51 1.90 -1.68 18.53
C ARG A 51 1.34 -0.58 17.64
N PRO A 52 0.67 0.44 18.21
CA PRO A 52 0.23 1.58 17.42
C PRO A 52 1.40 2.27 16.73
N ILE A 53 1.20 2.65 15.46
CA ILE A 53 2.15 3.45 14.69
C ILE A 53 1.85 4.93 14.94
N LEU A 54 2.86 5.69 15.38
CA LEU A 54 2.68 7.04 15.93
C LEU A 54 2.95 8.15 14.90
N THR A 55 3.11 7.78 13.63
CA THR A 55 3.32 8.74 12.55
C THR A 55 2.06 9.57 12.28
N GLN A 56 2.26 10.82 11.88
CA GLN A 56 1.15 11.66 11.43
C GLN A 56 0.61 11.14 10.09
N GLU A 57 1.50 10.72 9.21
CA GLU A 57 1.16 10.09 7.95
C GLU A 57 0.63 8.65 8.19
N PRO A 58 -0.35 8.19 7.39
CA PRO A 58 -0.79 6.80 7.45
C PRO A 58 0.33 5.85 7.04
N PRO A 59 0.44 4.67 7.66
CA PRO A 59 1.39 3.65 7.26
C PRO A 59 1.05 3.08 5.87
N GLN A 60 2.07 2.60 5.19
CA GLN A 60 1.94 1.90 3.93
C GLN A 60 1.79 0.40 4.16
N ILE A 61 0.70 -0.17 3.67
CA ILE A 61 0.38 -1.58 3.84
C ILE A 61 0.61 -2.29 2.53
N PHE A 62 1.52 -3.24 2.55
CA PHE A 62 1.86 -4.08 1.41
C PHE A 62 1.30 -5.48 1.65
N VAL A 63 0.61 -6.06 0.67
CA VAL A 63 0.07 -7.42 0.81
C VAL A 63 0.45 -8.31 -0.36
N ARG A 64 0.41 -9.60 -0.09
CA ARG A 64 0.65 -10.66 -1.06
C ARG A 64 -0.35 -11.78 -0.86
N HIS A 65 -0.91 -12.27 -1.96
CA HIS A 65 -1.77 -13.46 -1.95
C HIS A 65 -0.91 -14.71 -1.73
N ILE A 66 -1.33 -15.60 -0.83
CA ILE A 66 -0.68 -16.89 -0.59
C ILE A 66 -1.48 -18.00 -1.27
N SER A 67 -2.78 -18.06 -0.96
CA SER A 67 -3.69 -19.09 -1.48
C SER A 67 -5.14 -18.63 -1.33
N GLY A 68 -6.06 -19.16 -2.14
CA GLY A 68 -7.49 -18.92 -1.95
C GLY A 68 -8.36 -19.88 -2.73
N SER A 69 -9.63 -19.97 -2.35
CA SER A 69 -10.63 -20.84 -2.98
C SER A 69 -11.23 -20.29 -4.26
N HIS A 70 -11.03 -19.01 -4.54
CA HIS A 70 -11.63 -18.31 -5.68
C HIS A 70 -10.54 -17.69 -6.58
N PRO A 71 -10.68 -17.75 -7.92
CA PRO A 71 -9.60 -17.38 -8.86
C PRO A 71 -9.38 -15.87 -9.01
N SER A 72 -10.28 -15.03 -8.52
CA SER A 72 -10.18 -13.58 -8.64
C SER A 72 -10.30 -12.92 -7.28
N LEU A 73 -9.53 -11.87 -6.99
CA LEU A 73 -9.53 -11.15 -5.71
C LEU A 73 -9.51 -9.64 -5.97
N GLY A 74 -10.65 -8.99 -5.79
CA GLY A 74 -10.75 -7.54 -5.66
C GLY A 74 -10.81 -7.16 -4.17
N ILE A 75 -10.17 -6.05 -3.79
CA ILE A 75 -10.12 -5.58 -2.41
C ILE A 75 -10.34 -4.07 -2.31
N TYR A 76 -11.01 -3.69 -1.23
CA TYR A 76 -11.04 -2.34 -0.69
C TYR A 76 -10.35 -2.36 0.67
N THR A 77 -9.56 -1.34 0.97
CA THR A 77 -8.76 -1.26 2.21
C THR A 77 -9.22 -0.07 3.01
N THR A 78 -9.27 -0.20 4.34
CA THR A 78 -9.51 0.91 5.26
C THR A 78 -8.56 0.85 6.43
N MET A 79 -7.77 1.90 6.64
CA MET A 79 -6.90 2.03 7.79
C MET A 79 -7.71 2.19 9.08
N SER A 80 -7.24 1.57 10.16
CA SER A 80 -7.79 1.74 11.51
C SER A 80 -6.94 2.71 12.33
N GLY A 81 -7.59 3.54 13.12
CA GLY A 81 -6.96 4.62 13.89
C GLY A 81 -6.86 5.91 13.08
N GLY A 82 -5.88 6.74 13.40
CA GLY A 82 -5.69 8.04 12.75
C GLY A 82 -4.30 8.63 13.02
N PRO A 83 -4.04 9.86 12.54
CA PRO A 83 -2.76 10.52 12.72
C PRO A 83 -2.25 10.45 14.16
N GLY A 84 -1.06 9.88 14.37
CA GLY A 84 -0.45 9.70 15.69
C GLY A 84 -0.89 8.45 16.46
N ASN A 85 -1.84 7.66 15.95
CA ASN A 85 -2.32 6.44 16.58
C ASN A 85 -2.99 5.49 15.57
N TRP A 86 -2.21 4.98 14.61
CA TRP A 86 -2.68 3.98 13.65
C TRP A 86 -2.61 2.59 14.26
N THR A 87 -3.71 1.83 14.22
CA THR A 87 -3.86 0.59 14.99
C THR A 87 -4.01 -0.66 14.14
N GLY A 88 -4.22 -0.52 12.82
CA GLY A 88 -4.43 -1.66 11.95
C GLY A 88 -5.03 -1.29 10.60
N PHE A 89 -5.61 -2.28 9.94
CA PHE A 89 -6.38 -2.08 8.72
C PHE A 89 -7.44 -3.17 8.55
N LEU A 90 -8.47 -2.87 7.77
CA LEU A 90 -9.50 -3.79 7.32
C LEU A 90 -9.41 -3.94 5.80
N VAL A 91 -9.73 -5.14 5.33
CA VAL A 91 -9.91 -5.46 3.91
C VAL A 91 -11.31 -6.00 3.71
N THR A 92 -12.03 -5.39 2.77
CA THR A 92 -13.27 -5.94 2.22
C THR A 92 -12.97 -6.48 0.84
N SER A 93 -13.23 -7.77 0.60
CA SER A 93 -13.06 -8.35 -0.73
C SER A 93 -14.36 -8.34 -1.53
N ALA A 94 -14.23 -8.09 -2.82
CA ALA A 94 -15.32 -8.17 -3.77
C ALA A 94 -14.82 -8.90 -5.02
N VAL A 95 -15.56 -9.91 -5.45
CA VAL A 95 -15.25 -10.69 -6.65
C VAL A 95 -16.48 -10.75 -7.52
N ARG A 96 -16.28 -10.76 -8.84
CA ARG A 96 -17.37 -10.94 -9.79
C ARG A 96 -17.49 -12.42 -10.11
N LEU A 97 -18.74 -12.90 -10.15
CA LEU A 97 -19.13 -14.22 -10.68
C LEU A 97 -18.40 -15.39 -10.01
N GLY A 98 -19.12 -16.20 -9.24
CA GLY A 98 -18.55 -17.40 -8.67
C GLY A 98 -19.53 -18.16 -7.80
N SER A 99 -19.28 -19.46 -7.66
CA SER A 99 -19.99 -20.36 -6.74
C SER A 99 -19.13 -20.76 -5.54
N SER A 100 -17.99 -20.10 -5.36
CA SER A 100 -17.01 -20.39 -4.30
C SER A 100 -16.95 -19.26 -3.29
N LEU A 101 -16.71 -19.59 -2.02
CA LEU A 101 -16.49 -18.59 -0.99
C LEU A 101 -15.22 -17.79 -1.27
N GLN A 102 -15.21 -16.53 -0.82
CA GLN A 102 -14.07 -15.63 -0.89
C GLN A 102 -13.13 -15.86 0.30
N ASN A 103 -12.53 -17.05 0.36
CA ASN A 103 -11.59 -17.42 1.41
C ASN A 103 -10.15 -17.31 0.87
N TYR A 104 -9.36 -16.43 1.47
CA TYR A 104 -7.98 -16.18 1.08
C TYR A 104 -7.07 -16.18 2.30
N SER A 105 -5.89 -16.77 2.14
CA SER A 105 -4.75 -16.55 3.02
C SER A 105 -3.86 -15.50 2.39
N MET A 106 -3.54 -14.46 3.16
CA MET A 106 -2.79 -13.30 2.72
C MET A 106 -1.62 -13.07 3.66
N GLU A 107 -0.54 -12.51 3.13
CA GLU A 107 0.54 -11.95 3.91
C GLU A 107 0.51 -10.43 3.85
N TYR A 108 0.83 -9.76 4.96
CA TYR A 108 0.99 -8.31 5.00
C TYR A 108 2.36 -7.91 5.54
N VAL A 109 2.81 -6.75 5.09
CA VAL A 109 3.92 -6.00 5.66
C VAL A 109 3.46 -4.58 5.87
N ALA A 110 3.50 -4.11 7.11
CA ALA A 110 3.26 -2.72 7.45
C ALA A 110 4.58 -1.96 7.43
N CYS A 111 4.57 -0.80 6.79
CA CYS A 111 5.71 0.10 6.73
C CYS A 111 5.29 1.50 7.17
N LYS A 112 6.18 2.22 7.83
CA LYS A 112 5.94 3.56 8.37
C LYS A 112 7.11 4.47 8.07
N PHE A 113 6.99 5.74 8.42
CA PHE A 113 8.17 6.59 8.56
C PHE A 113 8.76 6.41 9.95
N ALA A 114 10.05 6.73 10.10
CA ALA A 114 10.70 6.68 11.41
C ALA A 114 9.95 7.57 12.41
N ASP A 115 9.64 7.02 13.58
CA ASP A 115 8.91 7.69 14.66
C ASP A 115 9.59 7.54 16.03
N GLN A 116 10.66 6.74 16.11
CA GLN A 116 11.40 6.46 17.34
C GLN A 116 12.92 6.53 17.09
N PRO A 117 13.70 7.01 18.07
CA PRO A 117 15.15 6.98 17.97
C PRO A 117 15.67 5.54 18.05
N SER A 118 16.83 5.28 17.43
CA SER A 118 17.58 4.03 17.58
C SER A 118 17.81 3.70 19.07
N PRO A 119 17.48 2.47 19.53
CA PRO A 119 17.82 2.01 20.88
C PRO A 119 19.29 1.56 21.01
N GLU A 120 19.99 1.40 19.88
CA GLU A 120 21.38 0.92 19.84
C GLU A 120 22.39 1.94 20.40
N VAL A 121 23.49 1.44 20.97
CA VAL A 121 24.58 2.26 21.52
C VAL A 121 25.27 3.10 20.43
N TYR A 122 25.39 2.55 19.23
CA TYR A 122 25.97 3.21 18.07
C TYR A 122 24.92 3.40 16.99
N GLY A 123 24.88 4.58 16.38
CA GLY A 123 23.94 4.86 15.31
C GLY A 123 23.80 6.35 15.01
N MET A 124 22.83 6.65 14.16
CA MET A 124 22.49 8.01 13.75
C MET A 124 20.97 8.19 13.80
N ASN A 125 20.54 9.28 14.42
CA ASN A 125 19.17 9.76 14.41
C ASN A 125 19.15 11.15 13.78
N ILE A 126 18.27 11.36 12.80
CA ILE A 126 18.05 12.68 12.19
C ILE A 126 16.69 13.18 12.65
N ARG A 127 16.63 14.46 12.98
CA ARG A 127 15.40 15.15 13.40
C ARG A 127 15.03 16.25 12.43
N ASP A 128 13.74 16.53 12.35
CA ASP A 128 13.22 17.73 11.69
C ASP A 128 13.34 18.97 12.59
N ASP A 129 12.87 20.11 12.08
CA ASP A 129 12.82 21.41 12.77
C ASP A 129 11.94 21.38 14.03
N ALA A 130 10.91 20.52 14.03
CA ALA A 130 10.05 20.25 15.18
C ALA A 130 10.66 19.23 16.17
N ARG A 131 11.93 18.84 15.99
CA ARG A 131 12.68 17.87 16.82
C ARG A 131 12.13 16.45 16.78
N ARG A 132 11.28 16.11 15.81
CA ARG A 132 10.75 14.75 15.61
C ARG A 132 11.75 13.91 14.85
N ILE A 133 11.83 12.62 15.16
CA ILE A 133 12.68 11.69 14.40
C ILE A 133 12.14 11.56 12.98
N VAL A 134 13.01 11.67 11.98
CA VAL A 134 12.69 11.45 10.56
C VAL A 134 13.52 10.33 9.92
N PHE A 135 14.59 9.92 10.61
CA PHE A 135 15.43 8.79 10.24
C PHE A 135 16.14 8.24 11.48
N SER A 136 16.22 6.91 11.57
CA SER A 136 17.03 6.18 12.54
C SER A 136 17.83 5.10 11.81
N SER A 137 19.12 4.96 12.14
CA SER A 137 19.99 3.95 11.54
C SER A 137 19.64 2.51 11.94
N ALA A 138 18.84 2.33 12.99
CA ALA A 138 18.33 1.01 13.38
C ALA A 138 17.17 0.53 12.47
N ASP A 139 16.57 1.45 11.72
CA ASP A 139 15.40 1.12 10.90
C ASP A 139 15.77 0.35 9.63
N LYS A 140 14.96 -0.67 9.32
CA LYS A 140 15.06 -1.43 8.09
C LYS A 140 14.38 -0.68 6.94
N ILE A 141 15.16 0.14 6.22
CA ILE A 141 14.68 0.90 5.06
C ILE A 141 14.08 -0.04 4.00
N VAL A 142 12.87 0.29 3.55
CA VAL A 142 12.13 -0.41 2.49
C VAL A 142 12.78 -0.16 1.14
N ARG A 143 12.90 -1.22 0.34
CA ARG A 143 13.42 -1.16 -1.03
C ARG A 143 12.29 -1.36 -2.02
N TYR A 144 11.93 -0.30 -2.72
CA TYR A 144 10.98 -0.37 -3.82
C TYR A 144 11.56 -1.19 -4.97
N SER A 145 10.78 -2.12 -5.50
CA SER A 145 11.20 -3.00 -6.60
C SER A 145 10.62 -2.55 -7.92
N LYS A 146 9.31 -2.27 -7.94
CA LYS A 146 8.58 -1.84 -9.13
C LYS A 146 7.58 -0.74 -8.75
N PHE A 147 7.13 0.02 -9.75
CA PHE A 147 6.05 0.99 -9.59
C PHE A 147 5.11 0.86 -10.78
N ALA A 148 3.80 0.73 -10.53
CA ALA A 148 2.81 0.97 -11.57
C ALA A 148 2.85 2.46 -11.91
N LYS A 149 3.14 2.82 -13.17
CA LYS A 149 3.21 4.23 -13.61
C LYS A 149 2.30 4.53 -14.80
N ASN A 150 1.88 3.49 -15.52
CA ASN A 150 1.05 3.62 -16.70
C ASN A 150 -0.23 2.80 -16.48
N TRP A 151 -1.38 3.38 -16.82
CA TRP A 151 -2.68 2.76 -16.61
C TRP A 151 -3.45 2.74 -17.94
N THR A 152 -3.83 1.55 -18.38
CA THR A 152 -4.69 1.37 -19.57
C THR A 152 -6.12 1.10 -19.14
N LEU A 153 -7.04 1.97 -19.54
CA LEU A 153 -8.47 1.82 -19.27
C LEU A 153 -9.08 0.73 -20.16
N GLN A 154 -9.78 -0.20 -19.52
CA GLN A 154 -10.71 -1.13 -20.13
C GLN A 154 -12.11 -0.81 -19.59
N LYS A 155 -12.99 -0.33 -20.48
CA LYS A 155 -14.36 0.02 -20.11
C LYS A 155 -15.20 -1.22 -19.83
N GLY A 156 -15.99 -1.16 -18.76
CA GLY A 156 -16.98 -2.20 -18.43
C GLY A 156 -18.41 -1.66 -18.50
N ASP A 157 -19.38 -2.53 -18.21
CA ASP A 157 -20.81 -2.16 -18.18
C ASP A 157 -21.25 -1.52 -16.86
N MET A 158 -20.54 -1.82 -15.75
CA MET A 158 -20.80 -1.26 -14.42
C MET A 158 -19.53 -0.79 -13.69
N VAL A 159 -18.38 -1.35 -14.05
CA VAL A 159 -17.10 -1.12 -13.37
C VAL A 159 -16.00 -1.18 -14.43
N ASP A 160 -15.25 -0.09 -14.51
CA ASP A 160 -14.06 0.07 -15.34
C ASP A 160 -12.84 -0.57 -14.68
N ILE A 161 -11.93 -1.07 -15.51
CA ILE A 161 -10.69 -1.70 -15.07
C ILE A 161 -9.51 -0.88 -15.61
N TYR A 162 -8.62 -0.46 -14.72
CA TYR A 162 -7.36 0.16 -15.10
C TYR A 162 -6.22 -0.83 -14.90
N ASN A 163 -5.61 -1.21 -16.01
CA ASN A 163 -4.52 -2.17 -16.04
C ASN A 163 -3.18 -1.46 -15.86
N SER A 164 -2.39 -1.86 -14.86
CA SER A 164 -1.02 -1.35 -14.70
C SER A 164 -0.04 -1.92 -15.72
N ASN A 165 -0.39 -3.06 -16.34
CA ASN A 165 0.47 -3.90 -17.19
C ASN A 165 1.79 -4.31 -16.51
N LEU A 166 1.86 -4.20 -15.18
CA LEU A 166 3.02 -4.61 -14.41
C LEU A 166 2.94 -6.11 -14.13
N THR A 167 4.00 -6.86 -14.45
CA THR A 167 4.14 -8.26 -14.04
C THR A 167 4.34 -8.34 -12.52
N ILE A 168 3.43 -9.03 -11.84
CA ILE A 168 3.49 -9.27 -10.39
C ILE A 168 3.99 -10.70 -10.15
N ASP A 169 5.14 -10.81 -9.49
CA ASP A 169 5.75 -12.10 -9.17
C ASP A 169 5.13 -12.70 -7.90
N ALA A 170 5.32 -14.01 -7.68
CA ALA A 170 4.73 -14.71 -6.53
C ALA A 170 5.25 -14.23 -5.16
N ASP A 171 6.40 -13.54 -5.10
CA ASP A 171 7.02 -12.94 -3.91
C ASP A 171 6.87 -11.41 -3.83
N ASP A 172 6.16 -10.81 -4.79
CA ASP A 172 5.88 -9.39 -4.80
C ASP A 172 4.75 -9.04 -3.83
N PHE A 173 4.92 -7.92 -3.13
CA PHE A 173 3.88 -7.32 -2.30
C PHE A 173 3.42 -6.00 -2.91
N VAL A 174 2.11 -5.85 -3.06
CA VAL A 174 1.46 -4.68 -3.63
C VAL A 174 1.01 -3.74 -2.51
N CYS A 175 1.30 -2.44 -2.63
CA CYS A 175 0.81 -1.44 -1.66
C CYS A 175 -0.69 -1.18 -1.83
N ILE A 176 -1.48 -1.60 -0.84
CA ILE A 176 -2.95 -1.50 -0.87
C ILE A 176 -3.47 -0.20 -0.26
N SER A 177 -2.74 0.41 0.68
CA SER A 177 -3.17 1.69 1.26
C SER A 177 -2.94 2.90 0.34
N SER A 178 -2.36 2.70 -0.85
CA SER A 178 -2.34 3.72 -1.90
C SER A 178 -3.75 4.14 -2.36
N ILE A 179 -4.75 3.24 -2.22
CA ILE A 179 -6.13 3.50 -2.66
C ILE A 179 -7.05 4.01 -1.53
N ASP A 180 -6.62 3.92 -0.27
CA ASP A 180 -7.41 4.31 0.93
C ASP A 180 -7.28 5.80 1.30
N ARG A 181 -6.86 6.67 0.37
CA ARG A 181 -6.56 8.08 0.69
C ARG A 181 -7.79 9.01 0.66
N GLY A 182 -8.95 8.51 1.08
CA GLY A 182 -10.22 9.23 1.01
C GLY A 182 -10.83 9.24 -0.39
N VAL A 183 -12.08 9.72 -0.50
CA VAL A 183 -12.95 9.66 -1.70
C VAL A 183 -12.20 10.11 -2.95
N MET A 184 -11.67 9.11 -3.65
CA MET A 184 -10.97 9.08 -4.92
C MET A 184 -10.46 10.40 -5.48
N TRP A 185 -9.39 10.90 -4.86
CA TRP A 185 -8.62 12.03 -5.37
C TRP A 185 -8.14 11.85 -6.84
N PHE A 186 -8.04 10.61 -7.34
CA PHE A 186 -7.62 10.29 -8.71
C PHE A 186 -8.80 10.05 -9.69
N ALA A 187 -10.04 9.98 -9.19
CA ALA A 187 -11.22 9.61 -9.96
C ALA A 187 -12.44 10.41 -9.53
N ASP A 188 -12.69 11.53 -10.21
CA ASP A 188 -13.89 12.32 -9.96
C ASP A 188 -15.14 11.57 -10.45
N GLY A 189 -16.25 11.68 -9.70
CA GLY A 189 -17.53 11.05 -10.06
C GLY A 189 -17.65 9.55 -9.79
N VAL A 190 -16.60 8.91 -9.27
CA VAL A 190 -16.64 7.51 -8.82
C VAL A 190 -17.03 7.51 -7.33
N GLN A 191 -17.74 6.50 -6.83
CA GLN A 191 -18.03 6.32 -5.39
C GLN A 191 -17.24 5.16 -4.76
N PHE A 192 -16.89 4.14 -5.56
CA PHE A 192 -16.10 2.99 -5.12
C PHE A 192 -14.94 2.71 -6.09
N ALA A 193 -13.73 2.60 -5.53
CA ALA A 193 -12.59 1.98 -6.20
C ALA A 193 -11.85 1.04 -5.26
N GLY A 194 -11.30 -0.03 -5.84
CA GLY A 194 -10.50 -1.02 -5.15
C GLY A 194 -9.34 -1.47 -6.03
N LEU A 195 -8.54 -2.39 -5.49
CA LEU A 195 -7.47 -3.04 -6.22
C LEU A 195 -7.87 -4.48 -6.51
N THR A 196 -7.64 -4.93 -7.73
CA THR A 196 -7.64 -6.36 -8.06
C THR A 196 -6.22 -6.88 -7.95
N LEU A 197 -6.03 -7.88 -7.07
CA LEU A 197 -4.75 -8.52 -6.77
C LEU A 197 -4.61 -9.89 -7.41
N LEU A 198 -5.72 -10.51 -7.80
CA LEU A 198 -5.75 -11.82 -8.46
C LEU A 198 -6.81 -11.79 -9.55
N SER A 199 -6.49 -12.31 -10.73
CA SER A 199 -7.44 -12.50 -11.84
C SER A 199 -7.10 -13.80 -12.55
N ASN A 200 -8.09 -14.70 -12.69
CA ASN A 200 -7.90 -16.03 -13.28
C ASN A 200 -6.74 -16.80 -12.62
N SER A 201 -6.63 -16.71 -11.30
CA SER A 201 -5.56 -17.29 -10.46
C SER A 201 -4.15 -16.74 -10.74
N VAL A 202 -4.03 -15.64 -11.48
CA VAL A 202 -2.76 -14.96 -11.74
C VAL A 202 -2.68 -13.68 -10.92
N PRO A 203 -1.57 -13.43 -10.19
CA PRO A 203 -1.33 -12.17 -9.50
C PRO A 203 -1.33 -11.00 -10.49
N VAL A 204 -2.10 -9.96 -10.16
CA VAL A 204 -2.21 -8.76 -10.98
C VAL A 204 -2.21 -7.51 -10.12
N LEU A 205 -1.98 -6.36 -10.74
CA LEU A 205 -2.23 -5.06 -10.16
C LEU A 205 -3.13 -4.28 -11.11
N GLN A 206 -4.43 -4.26 -10.77
CA GLN A 206 -5.42 -3.47 -11.50
C GLN A 206 -6.20 -2.63 -10.50
N ILE A 207 -6.72 -1.49 -10.95
CA ILE A 207 -7.72 -0.72 -10.19
C ILE A 207 -9.07 -1.07 -10.78
N ASN A 208 -10.02 -1.45 -9.93
CA ASN A 208 -11.41 -1.57 -10.31
C ASN A 208 -12.16 -0.35 -9.76
N ALA A 209 -12.84 0.39 -10.62
CA ALA A 209 -13.61 1.57 -10.24
C ALA A 209 -15.02 1.44 -10.81
N GLN A 210 -16.05 1.78 -10.04
CA GLN A 210 -17.38 1.91 -10.65
C GLN A 210 -17.33 2.94 -11.79
N ILE A 211 -18.22 2.79 -12.78
CA ILE A 211 -18.34 3.80 -13.82
C ILE A 211 -18.68 5.15 -13.18
N ALA A 212 -17.97 6.20 -13.58
CA ALA A 212 -18.21 7.55 -13.08
C ALA A 212 -19.60 8.02 -13.55
N GLY A 213 -20.42 8.55 -12.65
CA GLY A 213 -21.72 9.16 -12.97
C GLY A 213 -21.62 10.51 -13.69
N GLY A 214 -20.46 10.82 -14.29
CA GLY A 214 -19.99 12.15 -14.67
C GLY A 214 -18.79 12.57 -13.80
N GLY A 215 -17.67 12.97 -14.42
CA GLY A 215 -16.42 13.35 -13.73
C GLY A 215 -15.18 13.12 -14.61
N TYR A 216 -14.02 13.69 -14.21
CA TYR A 216 -12.74 13.51 -14.91
C TYR A 216 -11.87 12.42 -14.26
N TRP A 217 -11.24 11.59 -15.11
CA TRP A 217 -10.26 10.60 -14.66
C TRP A 217 -8.84 11.14 -14.81
N TYR A 218 -8.09 11.18 -13.71
CA TYR A 218 -6.73 11.71 -13.66
C TYR A 218 -5.70 10.57 -13.71
N TYR A 219 -5.65 9.77 -14.79
CA TYR A 219 -4.64 8.69 -14.94
C TYR A 219 -3.20 9.23 -14.90
N GLN A 220 -3.01 10.46 -15.37
CA GLN A 220 -1.75 11.21 -15.31
C GLN A 220 -1.64 12.03 -14.02
N GLY A 221 -2.48 11.75 -13.00
CA GLY A 221 -2.64 12.56 -11.80
C GLY A 221 -2.91 14.04 -12.11
N MET A 222 -2.56 14.91 -11.18
CA MET A 222 -2.55 16.35 -11.41
C MET A 222 -1.16 16.78 -11.87
N ASN A 223 -1.06 17.78 -12.76
CA ASN A 223 0.21 18.41 -13.12
C ASN A 223 1.27 17.43 -13.69
N GLU A 224 0.87 16.57 -14.65
CA GLU A 224 1.73 15.59 -15.33
C GLU A 224 2.30 14.46 -14.44
N THR A 225 1.68 14.17 -13.29
CA THR A 225 2.15 13.14 -12.33
C THR A 225 1.37 11.82 -12.38
N CYS A 226 1.95 10.74 -12.90
CA CYS A 226 1.24 9.45 -12.94
C CYS A 226 0.87 8.92 -11.53
N PHE A 227 -0.34 8.36 -11.38
CA PHE A 227 -0.73 7.67 -10.14
C PHE A 227 0.15 6.43 -9.94
N ALA A 228 1.03 6.47 -8.94
CA ALA A 228 2.00 5.41 -8.71
C ALA A 228 1.62 4.50 -7.54
N ILE A 229 1.57 3.19 -7.80
CA ILE A 229 1.44 2.17 -6.75
C ILE A 229 2.75 1.40 -6.65
N PRO A 230 3.45 1.45 -5.50
CA PRO A 230 4.68 0.71 -5.30
C PRO A 230 4.43 -0.78 -5.12
N VAL A 231 5.36 -1.57 -5.64
CA VAL A 231 5.47 -3.02 -5.42
C VAL A 231 6.87 -3.30 -4.88
N CYS A 232 6.93 -4.08 -3.81
CA CYS A 232 8.15 -4.33 -3.05
C CYS A 232 8.33 -5.84 -2.81
N LYS A 233 9.58 -6.25 -2.59
CA LYS A 233 9.90 -7.57 -2.06
C LYS A 233 10.36 -7.45 -0.62
N PHE A 234 9.86 -8.33 0.24
CA PHE A 234 10.18 -8.36 1.66
C PHE A 234 10.85 -9.69 2.09
N PRO A 235 12.08 -9.96 1.62
CA PRO A 235 12.80 -11.17 2.01
C PRO A 235 13.00 -11.24 3.54
N ALA A 236 12.73 -12.40 4.12
CA ALA A 236 12.81 -12.62 5.57
C ALA A 236 14.22 -12.40 6.15
N SER A 237 15.27 -12.54 5.33
CA SER A 237 16.66 -12.23 5.72
C SER A 237 16.89 -10.76 6.09
N ARG A 238 15.98 -9.86 5.69
CA ARG A 238 16.05 -8.42 5.99
C ARG A 238 14.85 -7.93 6.78
N TYR A 239 13.65 -8.37 6.41
CA TYR A 239 12.39 -7.86 6.96
C TYR A 239 11.72 -8.93 7.80
N TYR A 240 11.98 -8.86 9.10
CA TYR A 240 11.49 -9.77 10.13
C TYR A 240 11.14 -8.97 11.38
N ASN A 241 10.18 -9.47 12.15
CA ASN A 241 9.76 -8.90 13.43
C ASN A 241 10.85 -9.07 14.48
#